data_AF-A0A944S4Q8-F1
#
_entry.id   AF-A0A944S4Q8-F1
#
_cell.length_a   1.000
_cell.length_b   1.000
_cell.length_c   1.000
_cell.angle_alpha   90.00
_cell.angle_beta   90.00
_cell.angle_gamma   90.00
#
_symmetry.space_group_name_H-M   'P 1'
#
loop_
_entity.id
_entity.type
_entity.pdbx_description
1 polymer ?
#
loop_
_entity_poly.entity_id
_entity_poly.type
_entity_poly.pdbx_seq_one_letter_code
_entity_poly.pdbx_strand_id
1 'polypeptide(L)'
;MSRSTAQRIDAPLRAELWRRIAVRLADGEPLATHEQLLAALEAAYREFTGQALSEELRRHLRRHVRQVNDEQPEAYLARGVQNAVQQAFTRGVENLRWEVGHVEQHGTGSIRRFLRRERIRDFLLESQLDPGHIDVAACVRHGVAWARAYADRVSGGAQPSQDHARVDLQTEDLDAAQLLLTIQAGLAPAEARRRLTELERLRRELHERIAEQLANTIETYVEDGVVSADEADRYRVQAEAGNRTIAEPSGAAVESDARLPDAVADTVSCLQVFRSLQRIGDDFDGLFRTLIEHKELVIGGDDDDRTHLMTALLGNPGFLELAVSVMGRRDPELRLLAARAAPYDRLPPDAPVEAPTIETSFVDDMRSLCPEDYALRLYSTDRTTRTRARGDLYNFILLLDRLIEATPFRRKMRLLIANRILTEHTPEIEAIYRSGKALSDSRARAEHVLNQQLRLVFVEASPEESRAMQRRRQGLLMTIEQRLGGTASEEADLIMAPLLNPDQNEDEAAATVEPQQQVEELSDVERSRGALLADVEIRVDGQRTTVPGVVMPSPEDSQRMVLVERDAQTGELAPQMRRGRPRYVNRRPDGSWQALTG
;
A
#
# COMPACT_ATOMS: atom_id res chain seq x y z
N MET A 1 -42.97 -35.81 -9.77
CA MET A 1 -42.86 -34.41 -10.20
C MET A 1 -41.45 -33.91 -9.87
N SER A 2 -40.77 -33.47 -10.93
CA SER A 2 -39.54 -32.66 -11.03
C SER A 2 -38.34 -32.97 -10.12
N ARG A 3 -37.45 -33.84 -10.61
CA ARG A 3 -36.02 -33.82 -10.28
C ARG A 3 -35.44 -32.49 -10.78
N SER A 4 -34.88 -31.67 -9.90
CA SER A 4 -34.08 -30.51 -10.28
C SER A 4 -32.75 -31.01 -10.86
N THR A 5 -32.69 -31.15 -12.19
CA THR A 5 -31.45 -31.38 -12.92
C THR A 5 -30.58 -30.13 -12.79
N ALA A 6 -29.54 -30.20 -11.96
CA ALA A 6 -28.48 -29.19 -11.97
C ALA A 6 -27.91 -29.11 -13.39
N GLN A 7 -28.18 -28.01 -14.09
CA GLN A 7 -27.56 -27.68 -15.37
C GLN A 7 -26.04 -27.61 -15.13
N ARG A 8 -25.30 -28.65 -15.54
CA ARG A 8 -23.83 -28.64 -15.56
C ARG A 8 -23.38 -28.09 -16.92
N ILE A 9 -22.44 -27.15 -16.92
CA ILE A 9 -21.75 -26.74 -18.14
C ILE A 9 -20.87 -27.91 -18.59
N ASP A 10 -21.17 -28.47 -19.75
CA ASP A 10 -20.37 -29.53 -20.36
C ASP A 10 -19.04 -28.98 -20.91
N ALA A 11 -18.07 -29.88 -21.15
CA ALA A 11 -16.74 -29.48 -21.63
C ALA A 11 -16.77 -28.67 -22.95
N PRO A 12 -17.63 -28.99 -23.95
CA PRO A 12 -17.74 -28.22 -25.17
C PRO A 12 -18.21 -26.78 -24.94
N LEU A 13 -19.26 -26.57 -24.12
CA LEU A 13 -19.76 -25.23 -23.82
C LEU A 13 -18.71 -24.42 -23.05
N ARG A 14 -18.01 -25.03 -22.10
CA ARG A 14 -16.90 -24.37 -21.38
C ARG A 14 -15.79 -23.91 -22.34
N ALA A 15 -15.39 -24.75 -23.28
CA ALA A 15 -14.37 -24.40 -24.28
C ALA A 15 -14.84 -23.26 -25.21
N GLU A 16 -16.12 -23.24 -25.58
CA GLU A 16 -16.71 -22.15 -26.36
C GLU A 16 -16.72 -20.82 -25.59
N LEU A 17 -17.11 -20.84 -24.31
CA LEU A 17 -17.12 -19.64 -23.48
C LEU A 17 -15.72 -19.03 -23.34
N TRP A 18 -14.71 -19.84 -23.03
CA TRP A 18 -13.33 -19.37 -22.95
C TRP A 18 -12.76 -18.90 -24.29
N ARG A 19 -13.17 -19.50 -25.41
CA ARG A 19 -12.81 -18.99 -26.74
C ARG A 19 -13.36 -17.58 -26.97
N ARG A 20 -14.60 -17.30 -26.54
CA ARG A 20 -15.19 -15.95 -26.62
C ARG A 20 -14.48 -14.94 -25.70
N ILE A 21 -14.03 -15.37 -24.52
CA ILE A 21 -13.17 -14.55 -23.67
C ILE A 21 -11.85 -14.23 -24.36
N ALA A 22 -11.22 -15.22 -25.00
CA ALA A 22 -9.98 -15.00 -25.75
C ALA A 22 -10.17 -13.98 -26.89
N VAL A 23 -11.31 -14.01 -27.61
CA VAL A 23 -11.65 -13.00 -28.63
C VAL A 23 -11.78 -11.62 -28.01
N ARG A 24 -12.55 -11.47 -26.92
CA ARG A 24 -12.70 -10.20 -26.19
C ARG A 24 -11.36 -9.62 -25.72
N LEU A 25 -10.48 -10.48 -25.20
CA LEU A 25 -9.13 -10.11 -24.80
C LEU A 25 -8.22 -9.74 -25.99
N ALA A 26 -8.41 -10.38 -27.15
CA ALA A 26 -7.71 -10.03 -28.39
C ALA A 26 -8.18 -8.66 -28.93
N ASP A 27 -9.47 -8.36 -28.79
CA ASP A 27 -10.08 -7.07 -29.16
C ASP A 27 -9.73 -5.92 -28.20
N GLY A 28 -9.03 -6.21 -27.10
CA GLY A 28 -8.54 -5.20 -26.16
C GLY A 28 -9.44 -4.93 -24.95
N GLU A 29 -10.40 -5.82 -24.64
CA GLU A 29 -11.25 -5.67 -23.44
C GLU A 29 -10.43 -5.84 -22.14
N PRO A 30 -10.55 -4.94 -21.14
CA PRO A 30 -9.75 -4.98 -19.92
C PRO A 30 -10.41 -5.85 -18.85
N LEU A 31 -10.21 -7.17 -18.93
CA LEU A 31 -10.72 -8.14 -17.96
C LEU A 31 -9.67 -8.44 -16.87
N ALA A 32 -9.35 -7.43 -16.06
CA ALA A 32 -8.24 -7.44 -15.10
C ALA A 32 -8.55 -8.20 -13.79
N THR A 33 -9.79 -8.61 -13.52
CA THR A 33 -10.19 -9.27 -12.27
C THR A 33 -11.00 -10.53 -12.51
N HIS A 34 -10.99 -11.44 -11.53
CA HIS A 34 -11.85 -12.63 -11.51
C HIS A 34 -13.34 -12.29 -11.68
N GLU A 35 -13.80 -11.16 -11.14
CA GLU A 35 -15.20 -10.73 -11.25
C GLU A 35 -15.54 -10.21 -12.65
N GLN A 36 -14.62 -9.49 -13.29
CA GLN A 36 -14.78 -9.06 -14.68
C GLN A 36 -14.78 -10.24 -15.66
N LEU A 37 -13.89 -11.22 -15.46
CA LEU A 37 -13.90 -12.46 -16.25
C LEU A 37 -15.19 -13.25 -16.05
N LEU A 38 -15.69 -13.35 -14.82
CA LEU A 38 -16.97 -13.99 -14.54
C LEU A 38 -18.15 -13.26 -15.21
N ALA A 39 -18.18 -11.93 -15.15
CA ALA A 39 -19.21 -11.13 -15.82
C ALA A 39 -19.15 -11.28 -17.36
N ALA A 40 -17.95 -11.35 -17.94
CA ALA A 40 -17.77 -11.59 -19.36
C ALA A 40 -18.20 -13.02 -19.77
N LEU A 41 -17.96 -14.02 -18.92
CA LEU A 41 -18.43 -15.39 -19.13
C LEU A 41 -19.95 -15.50 -19.01
N GLU A 42 -20.56 -14.76 -18.09
CA GLU A 42 -22.02 -14.65 -17.96
C GLU A 42 -22.65 -14.02 -19.21
N ALA A 43 -22.04 -12.96 -19.74
CA ALA A 43 -22.46 -12.33 -20.98
C ALA A 43 -22.31 -13.30 -22.16
N ALA A 44 -21.15 -13.96 -22.30
CA ALA A 44 -20.90 -14.95 -23.35
C ALA A 44 -21.88 -16.15 -23.27
N TYR A 45 -22.21 -16.60 -22.06
CA TYR A 45 -23.20 -17.66 -21.85
C TYR A 45 -24.59 -17.23 -22.30
N ARG A 46 -25.01 -16.02 -21.94
CA ARG A 46 -26.30 -15.47 -22.36
C ARG A 46 -26.38 -15.29 -23.87
N GLU A 47 -25.31 -14.78 -24.49
CA GLU A 47 -25.21 -14.62 -25.94
C GLU A 47 -25.26 -15.96 -26.69
N PHE A 48 -24.64 -17.00 -26.14
CA PHE A 48 -24.54 -18.30 -26.80
C PHE A 48 -25.77 -19.19 -26.59
N THR A 49 -26.36 -19.15 -25.39
CA THR A 49 -27.48 -20.04 -25.01
C THR A 49 -28.84 -19.35 -25.03
N GLY A 50 -28.88 -18.02 -25.05
CA GLY A 50 -30.10 -17.22 -24.88
C GLY A 50 -30.68 -17.22 -23.47
N GLN A 51 -30.04 -17.91 -22.51
CA GLN A 51 -30.55 -18.10 -21.15
C GLN A 51 -29.75 -17.29 -20.12
N ALA A 52 -30.40 -16.93 -19.01
CA ALA A 52 -29.73 -16.35 -17.85
C ALA A 52 -29.01 -17.44 -17.06
N LEU A 53 -27.83 -17.11 -16.54
CA LEU A 53 -27.04 -18.02 -15.71
C LEU A 53 -27.73 -18.23 -14.35
N SER A 54 -27.88 -19.47 -13.90
CA SER A 54 -28.39 -19.77 -12.55
C SER A 54 -27.32 -19.51 -11.48
N GLU A 55 -27.73 -19.23 -10.24
CA GLU A 55 -26.80 -18.95 -9.13
C GLU A 55 -25.87 -20.13 -8.77
N GLU A 56 -26.33 -21.35 -9.00
CA GLU A 56 -25.51 -22.54 -8.82
C GLU A 56 -24.41 -22.62 -9.89
N LEU A 57 -24.75 -22.31 -11.13
CA LEU A 57 -23.83 -22.29 -12.25
C LEU A 57 -22.85 -21.11 -12.19
N ARG A 58 -23.30 -19.96 -11.68
CA ARG A 58 -22.47 -18.79 -11.35
C ARG A 58 -21.37 -19.13 -10.36
N ARG A 59 -21.73 -19.82 -9.27
CA ARG A 59 -20.75 -20.30 -8.27
C ARG A 59 -19.77 -21.32 -8.86
N HIS A 60 -20.23 -22.17 -9.79
CA HIS A 60 -19.36 -23.11 -10.49
C HIS A 60 -18.36 -22.40 -11.42
N LEU A 61 -18.83 -21.46 -12.25
CA LEU A 61 -17.98 -20.66 -13.13
C LEU A 61 -16.98 -19.82 -12.33
N ARG A 62 -17.40 -19.21 -11.22
CA ARG A 62 -16.48 -18.42 -10.36
C ARG A 62 -15.31 -19.25 -9.85
N ARG A 63 -15.55 -20.49 -9.42
CA ARG A 63 -14.48 -21.42 -9.01
C ARG A 63 -13.59 -21.80 -10.18
N HIS A 64 -14.19 -22.05 -11.33
CA HIS A 64 -13.46 -22.44 -12.52
C HIS A 64 -12.59 -21.29 -13.09
N VAL A 65 -13.05 -20.04 -13.02
CA VAL A 65 -12.26 -18.86 -13.40
C VAL A 65 -11.02 -18.71 -12.52
N ARG A 66 -11.14 -18.94 -11.21
CA ARG A 66 -9.99 -18.96 -10.30
C ARG A 66 -9.01 -20.06 -10.70
N GLN A 67 -9.51 -21.29 -10.85
CA GLN A 67 -8.69 -22.43 -11.26
C GLN A 67 -7.92 -22.16 -12.57
N VAL A 68 -8.58 -21.65 -13.61
CA VAL A 68 -7.93 -21.37 -14.90
C VAL A 68 -6.87 -20.27 -14.77
N ASN A 69 -7.12 -19.25 -13.97
CA ASN A 69 -6.15 -18.18 -13.74
C ASN A 69 -4.98 -18.62 -12.86
N ASP A 70 -5.20 -19.54 -11.92
CA ASP A 70 -4.14 -20.13 -11.10
C ASP A 70 -3.26 -21.08 -11.93
N GLU A 71 -3.85 -21.84 -12.87
CA GLU A 71 -3.15 -22.76 -13.76
C GLU A 71 -2.45 -22.07 -14.94
N GLN A 72 -3.04 -21.00 -15.49
CA GLN A 72 -2.57 -20.29 -16.69
C GLN A 72 -2.76 -18.76 -16.56
N PRO A 73 -2.04 -18.10 -15.64
CA PRO A 73 -2.18 -16.66 -15.40
C PRO A 73 -1.86 -15.82 -16.65
N GLU A 74 -0.92 -16.28 -17.48
CA GLU A 74 -0.47 -15.60 -18.70
C GLU A 74 -1.52 -15.56 -19.82
N ALA A 75 -2.45 -16.51 -19.86
CA ALA A 75 -3.37 -16.67 -20.99
C ALA A 75 -4.55 -15.68 -20.96
N TYR A 76 -5.15 -15.46 -19.78
CA TYR A 76 -6.37 -14.67 -19.64
C TYR A 76 -6.18 -13.47 -18.73
N LEU A 77 -5.75 -13.69 -17.49
CA LEU A 77 -5.65 -12.63 -16.48
C LEU A 77 -4.55 -11.62 -16.84
N ALA A 78 -3.35 -12.08 -17.16
CA ALA A 78 -2.25 -11.22 -17.59
C ALA A 78 -2.63 -10.39 -18.81
N ARG A 79 -3.32 -11.02 -19.78
CA ARG A 79 -3.78 -10.33 -20.99
C ARG A 79 -4.84 -9.27 -20.68
N GLY A 80 -5.78 -9.56 -19.78
CA GLY A 80 -6.79 -8.60 -19.33
C GLY A 80 -6.18 -7.41 -18.59
N VAL A 81 -5.19 -7.67 -17.73
CA VAL A 81 -4.40 -6.63 -17.06
C VAL A 81 -3.59 -5.83 -18.09
N GLN A 82 -2.95 -6.48 -19.06
CA GLN A 82 -2.22 -5.81 -20.12
C GLN A 82 -3.12 -4.88 -20.94
N ASN A 83 -4.35 -5.30 -21.27
CA ASN A 83 -5.33 -4.44 -21.95
C ASN A 83 -5.71 -3.23 -21.09
N ALA A 84 -5.89 -3.42 -19.79
CA ALA A 84 -6.16 -2.32 -18.86
C ALA A 84 -4.98 -1.32 -18.80
N VAL A 85 -3.75 -1.82 -18.77
CA VAL A 85 -2.52 -1.00 -18.83
C VAL A 85 -2.45 -0.26 -20.17
N GLN A 86 -2.76 -0.92 -21.28
CA GLN A 86 -2.78 -0.29 -22.61
C GLN A 86 -3.78 0.87 -22.67
N GLN A 87 -5.01 0.67 -22.17
CA GLN A 87 -6.03 1.71 -22.14
C GLN A 87 -5.68 2.87 -21.20
N ALA A 88 -5.14 2.57 -20.02
CA ALA A 88 -4.67 3.59 -19.08
C ALA A 88 -3.52 4.40 -19.69
N PHE A 89 -2.61 3.73 -20.39
CA PHE A 89 -1.49 4.36 -21.07
C PHE A 89 -1.94 5.24 -22.24
N THR A 90 -2.84 4.77 -23.12
CA THR A 90 -3.37 5.59 -24.22
C THR A 90 -4.17 6.79 -23.74
N ARG A 91 -4.97 6.65 -22.67
CA ARG A 91 -5.61 7.82 -22.04
C ARG A 91 -4.58 8.81 -21.48
N GLY A 92 -3.47 8.32 -20.95
CA GLY A 92 -2.34 9.15 -20.54
C GLY A 92 -1.74 9.92 -21.72
N VAL A 93 -1.43 9.21 -22.81
CA VAL A 93 -0.93 9.78 -24.08
C VAL A 93 -1.89 10.84 -24.62
N GLU A 94 -3.20 10.59 -24.61
CA GLU A 94 -4.24 11.53 -25.04
C GLU A 94 -4.28 12.79 -24.17
N ASN A 95 -4.42 12.62 -22.86
CA ASN A 95 -4.58 13.72 -21.91
C ASN A 95 -3.35 14.64 -21.88
N LEU A 96 -2.17 14.07 -22.12
CA LEU A 96 -0.91 14.79 -22.14
C LEU A 96 -0.49 15.26 -23.54
N ARG A 97 -1.24 14.85 -24.57
CA ARG A 97 -0.92 15.11 -25.99
C ARG A 97 0.50 14.67 -26.37
N TRP A 98 0.90 13.48 -25.93
CA TRP A 98 2.23 12.96 -26.27
C TRP A 98 2.35 12.71 -27.78
N GLU A 99 3.41 13.26 -28.36
CA GLU A 99 3.78 12.96 -29.74
C GLU A 99 4.38 11.56 -29.85
N VAL A 100 4.35 11.01 -31.07
CA VAL A 100 4.81 9.65 -31.38
C VAL A 100 6.24 9.41 -30.88
N GLY A 101 7.16 10.35 -31.10
CA GLY A 101 8.55 10.25 -30.63
C GLY A 101 8.67 10.21 -29.10
N HIS A 102 7.81 10.94 -28.39
CA HIS A 102 7.80 10.96 -26.93
C HIS A 102 7.30 9.62 -26.35
N VAL A 103 6.30 9.00 -26.99
CA VAL A 103 5.82 7.65 -26.61
C VAL A 103 6.90 6.60 -26.85
N GLU A 104 7.64 6.67 -27.96
CA GLU A 104 8.73 5.75 -28.30
C GLU A 104 9.90 5.86 -27.31
N GLN A 105 10.28 7.08 -26.92
CA GLN A 105 11.42 7.33 -26.02
C GLN A 105 11.10 7.04 -24.55
N HIS A 106 9.93 7.43 -24.05
CA HIS A 106 9.62 7.41 -22.61
C HIS A 106 8.54 6.39 -22.21
N GLY A 107 7.86 5.74 -23.17
CA GLY A 107 6.74 4.84 -22.90
C GLY A 107 7.11 3.64 -22.02
N THR A 108 8.26 2.99 -22.29
CA THR A 108 8.72 1.82 -21.52
C THR A 108 8.98 2.17 -20.06
N GLY A 109 9.65 3.30 -19.80
CA GLY A 109 9.92 3.79 -18.45
C GLY A 109 8.63 4.15 -17.71
N SER A 110 7.70 4.79 -18.41
CA SER A 110 6.41 5.22 -17.85
C SER A 110 5.54 4.05 -17.43
N ILE A 111 5.44 3.01 -18.27
CA ILE A 111 4.67 1.79 -17.95
C ILE A 111 5.33 1.01 -16.82
N ARG A 112 6.67 0.85 -16.83
CA ARG A 112 7.39 0.17 -15.74
C ARG A 112 7.21 0.91 -14.40
N ARG A 113 7.26 2.24 -14.41
CA ARG A 113 7.00 3.05 -13.21
C ARG A 113 5.56 2.92 -12.75
N PHE A 114 4.59 2.87 -13.67
CA PHE A 114 3.18 2.63 -13.37
C PHE A 114 2.96 1.27 -12.69
N LEU A 115 3.56 0.20 -13.22
CA LEU A 115 3.46 -1.16 -12.65
C LEU A 115 4.13 -1.29 -11.27
N ARG A 116 5.14 -0.45 -10.98
CA ARG A 116 5.85 -0.45 -9.69
C ARG A 116 5.15 0.31 -8.57
N ARG A 117 4.04 1.01 -8.86
CA ARG A 117 3.27 1.74 -7.83
C ARG A 117 2.69 0.75 -6.85
N GLU A 118 2.76 1.08 -5.56
CA GLU A 118 2.27 0.23 -4.46
C GLU A 118 0.87 -0.33 -4.74
N ARG A 119 -0.12 0.52 -5.05
CA ARG A 119 -1.48 0.07 -5.39
C ARG A 119 -1.55 -0.94 -6.56
N ILE A 120 -0.69 -0.80 -7.57
CA ILE A 120 -0.68 -1.71 -8.73
C ILE A 120 0.09 -2.98 -8.38
N ARG A 121 1.19 -2.86 -7.63
CA ARG A 121 1.95 -4.00 -7.11
C ARG A 121 1.10 -4.86 -6.18
N ASP A 122 0.38 -4.25 -5.25
CA ASP A 122 -0.51 -4.94 -4.31
C ASP A 122 -1.65 -5.62 -5.05
N PHE A 123 -2.24 -4.94 -6.06
CA PHE A 123 -3.24 -5.55 -6.94
C PHE A 123 -2.70 -6.77 -7.70
N LEU A 124 -1.47 -6.70 -8.23
CA LEU A 124 -0.83 -7.81 -8.93
C LEU A 124 -0.51 -8.97 -7.97
N LEU A 125 -0.06 -8.66 -6.75
CA LEU A 125 0.18 -9.65 -5.69
C LEU A 125 -1.12 -10.35 -5.24
N GLU A 126 -2.18 -9.58 -4.99
CA GLU A 126 -3.52 -10.11 -4.65
C GLU A 126 -4.09 -11.00 -5.76
N SER A 127 -3.75 -10.67 -7.01
CA SER A 127 -4.16 -11.43 -8.19
C SER A 127 -3.20 -12.57 -8.55
N GLN A 128 -2.16 -12.80 -7.74
CA GLN A 128 -1.09 -13.81 -7.99
C GLN A 128 -0.44 -13.69 -9.37
N LEU A 129 -0.38 -12.48 -9.92
CA LEU A 129 0.15 -12.23 -11.26
C LEU A 129 1.57 -11.67 -11.18
N ASP A 130 2.54 -12.39 -11.73
CA ASP A 130 3.90 -11.86 -11.92
C ASP A 130 3.85 -10.65 -12.89
N PRO A 131 4.35 -9.46 -12.49
CA PRO A 131 4.48 -8.31 -13.38
C PRO A 131 5.26 -8.61 -14.67
N GLY A 132 6.13 -9.62 -14.67
CA GLY A 132 6.87 -10.10 -15.84
C GLY A 132 5.99 -10.66 -16.96
N HIS A 133 4.76 -11.08 -16.67
CA HIS A 133 3.80 -11.54 -17.68
C HIS A 133 3.16 -10.40 -18.50
N ILE A 134 3.37 -9.14 -18.12
CA ILE A 134 2.84 -7.99 -18.83
C ILE A 134 3.85 -7.54 -19.91
N ASP A 135 3.49 -7.68 -21.19
CA ASP A 135 4.35 -7.21 -22.28
C ASP A 135 4.32 -5.68 -22.39
N VAL A 136 5.26 -5.04 -21.68
CA VAL A 136 5.47 -3.59 -21.71
C VAL A 136 5.76 -3.10 -23.12
N ALA A 137 6.52 -3.84 -23.93
CA ALA A 137 6.85 -3.42 -25.28
C ALA A 137 5.61 -3.42 -26.19
N ALA A 138 4.71 -4.40 -26.04
CA ALA A 138 3.41 -4.40 -26.71
C ALA A 138 2.55 -3.20 -26.30
N CYS A 139 2.58 -2.82 -25.03
CA CYS A 139 1.84 -1.65 -24.55
C CYS A 139 2.36 -0.34 -25.15
N VAL A 140 3.69 -0.18 -25.27
CA VAL A 140 4.30 0.97 -25.95
C VAL A 140 3.94 0.98 -27.43
N ARG A 141 4.07 -0.15 -28.14
CA ARG A 141 3.69 -0.26 -29.56
C ARG A 141 2.23 0.14 -29.79
N HIS A 142 1.33 -0.27 -28.88
CA HIS A 142 -0.08 0.12 -28.92
C HIS A 142 -0.27 1.63 -28.72
N GLY A 143 0.42 2.23 -27.75
CA GLY A 143 0.40 3.68 -27.53
C GLY A 143 0.93 4.48 -28.72
N VAL A 144 2.00 4.01 -29.37
CA VAL A 144 2.57 4.61 -30.59
C VAL A 144 1.57 4.57 -31.75
N ALA A 145 0.94 3.42 -31.98
CA ALA A 145 -0.08 3.26 -33.01
C ALA A 145 -1.28 4.19 -32.77
N TRP A 146 -1.71 4.31 -31.50
CA TRP A 146 -2.77 5.23 -31.11
C TRP A 146 -2.39 6.69 -31.33
N ALA A 147 -1.18 7.11 -30.91
CA ALA A 147 -0.70 8.48 -31.06
C ALA A 147 -0.62 8.90 -32.55
N ARG A 148 -0.17 7.99 -33.43
CA ARG A 148 -0.19 8.21 -34.88
C ARG A 148 -1.62 8.41 -35.40
N ALA A 149 -2.53 7.51 -35.04
CA ALA A 149 -3.94 7.61 -35.45
C ALA A 149 -4.65 8.85 -34.88
N TYR A 150 -4.23 9.33 -33.71
CA TYR A 150 -4.74 10.56 -33.10
C TYR A 150 -4.23 11.81 -33.85
N ALA A 151 -2.94 11.86 -34.17
CA ALA A 151 -2.35 12.94 -34.96
C ALA A 151 -2.99 13.06 -36.35
N ASP A 152 -3.29 11.93 -36.99
CA ASP A 152 -4.00 11.89 -38.29
C ASP A 152 -5.44 12.42 -38.19
N ARG A 153 -6.16 12.12 -37.09
CA ARG A 153 -7.52 12.64 -36.84
C ARG A 153 -7.52 14.14 -36.55
N VAL A 154 -6.54 14.63 -35.80
CA VAL A 154 -6.39 16.06 -35.47
C VAL A 154 -5.98 16.86 -36.71
N SER A 155 -5.20 16.27 -37.61
CA SER A 155 -4.77 16.92 -38.86
C SER A 155 -5.82 16.85 -39.98
N GLY A 156 -6.73 15.86 -39.95
CA GLY A 156 -7.75 15.63 -40.99
C GLY A 156 -9.18 16.07 -40.65
N GLY A 157 -9.46 16.51 -39.43
CA GLY A 157 -10.81 16.88 -38.97
C GLY A 157 -10.97 18.38 -38.76
N ALA A 158 -12.00 18.99 -39.36
CA ALA A 158 -12.40 20.38 -39.14
C ALA A 158 -12.49 20.70 -37.64
N GLN A 159 -11.84 21.79 -37.23
CA GLN A 159 -11.77 22.27 -35.85
C GLN A 159 -13.18 22.41 -35.24
N PRO A 160 -13.44 21.84 -34.04
CA PRO A 160 -14.40 22.43 -33.14
C PRO A 160 -13.78 23.70 -32.56
N SER A 161 -14.57 24.77 -32.58
CA SER A 161 -14.21 26.15 -32.29
C SER A 161 -13.29 26.33 -31.08
N GLN A 162 -12.21 27.08 -31.34
CA GLN A 162 -11.37 27.71 -30.34
C GLN A 162 -12.22 28.65 -29.48
N ASP A 163 -12.21 28.44 -28.17
CA ASP A 163 -12.36 29.54 -27.21
C ASP A 163 -11.72 29.13 -25.89
N HIS A 164 -10.39 29.13 -25.83
CA HIS A 164 -9.62 29.40 -24.61
C HIS A 164 -8.23 29.89 -25.02
N ALA A 165 -7.98 31.14 -24.64
CA ALA A 165 -6.73 31.91 -24.68
C ALA A 165 -5.46 31.14 -25.09
N ARG A 166 -4.84 31.60 -26.19
CA ARG A 166 -3.38 31.55 -26.36
C ARG A 166 -2.76 32.24 -25.15
N VAL A 167 -2.34 31.45 -24.17
CA VAL A 167 -1.33 31.85 -23.19
C VAL A 167 -0.01 31.39 -23.79
N ASP A 168 0.90 32.32 -24.02
CA ASP A 168 2.27 32.02 -24.46
C ASP A 168 2.91 31.00 -23.52
N LEU A 169 3.09 29.78 -24.00
CA LEU A 169 3.75 28.68 -23.31
C LEU A 169 5.23 28.71 -23.69
N GLN A 170 6.04 29.42 -22.91
CA GLN A 170 7.47 29.13 -22.78
C GLN A 170 7.70 28.09 -21.67
N THR A 171 6.99 26.96 -21.73
CA THR A 171 7.08 25.84 -20.76
C THR A 171 7.37 24.54 -21.49
N GLU A 172 8.53 24.48 -22.15
CA GLU A 172 9.04 23.24 -22.79
C GLU A 172 9.85 22.37 -21.82
N ASP A 173 10.15 22.82 -20.59
CA ASP A 173 11.10 22.14 -19.68
C ASP A 173 10.48 21.40 -18.47
N LEU A 174 9.15 21.42 -18.28
CA LEU A 174 8.52 20.74 -17.14
C LEU A 174 8.54 19.22 -17.34
N ASP A 175 9.11 18.47 -16.40
CA ASP A 175 9.09 16.99 -16.42
C ASP A 175 7.63 16.48 -16.41
N ALA A 176 7.19 15.97 -17.56
CA ALA A 176 5.84 15.45 -17.75
C ALA A 176 5.51 14.29 -16.79
N ALA A 177 6.51 13.50 -16.39
CA ALA A 177 6.33 12.43 -15.42
C ALA A 177 6.05 13.00 -14.02
N GLN A 178 6.71 14.11 -13.67
CA GLN A 178 6.51 14.80 -12.40
C GLN A 178 5.14 15.49 -12.35
N LEU A 179 4.71 16.09 -13.46
CA LEU A 179 3.36 16.66 -13.58
C LEU A 179 2.27 15.60 -13.41
N LEU A 180 2.43 14.45 -14.06
CA LEU A 180 1.51 13.32 -13.91
C LEU A 180 1.42 12.81 -12.47
N LEU A 181 2.57 12.65 -11.81
CA LEU A 181 2.62 12.15 -10.44
C LEU A 181 1.90 13.12 -9.48
N THR A 182 2.13 14.42 -9.65
CA THR A 182 1.49 15.49 -8.87
C THR A 182 -0.04 15.52 -9.07
N ILE A 183 -0.51 15.31 -10.31
CA ILE A 183 -1.94 15.21 -10.62
C ILE A 183 -2.55 13.95 -9.99
N GLN A 184 -1.84 12.82 -10.04
CA GLN A 184 -2.31 11.55 -9.49
C GLN A 184 -2.29 11.53 -7.96
N ALA A 185 -1.44 12.33 -7.33
CA ALA A 185 -1.53 12.68 -5.91
C ALA A 185 -2.80 13.49 -5.59
N GLY A 186 -3.54 13.96 -6.61
CA GLY A 186 -4.86 14.57 -6.47
C GLY A 186 -4.86 16.10 -6.55
N LEU A 187 -3.78 16.73 -7.03
CA LEU A 187 -3.80 18.16 -7.35
C LEU A 187 -4.50 18.39 -8.69
N ALA A 188 -5.24 19.49 -8.78
CA ALA A 188 -5.83 19.91 -10.05
C ALA A 188 -4.71 20.22 -11.08
N PRO A 189 -4.88 19.91 -12.38
CA PRO A 189 -3.81 20.08 -13.37
C PRO A 189 -3.22 21.49 -13.45
N ALA A 190 -4.04 22.53 -13.30
CA ALA A 190 -3.56 23.91 -13.31
C ALA A 190 -2.70 24.22 -12.07
N GLU A 191 -3.09 23.72 -10.90
CA GLU A 191 -2.33 23.89 -9.66
C GLU A 191 -1.03 23.08 -9.70
N ALA A 192 -1.07 21.84 -10.20
CA ALA A 192 0.12 21.01 -10.36
C ALA A 192 1.18 21.70 -11.25
N ARG A 193 0.78 22.32 -12.36
CA ARG A 193 1.68 23.11 -13.21
C ARG A 193 2.28 24.30 -12.46
N ARG A 194 1.44 25.09 -11.78
CA ARG A 194 1.89 26.24 -10.97
C ARG A 194 2.91 25.81 -9.92
N ARG A 195 2.64 24.71 -9.21
CA ARG A 195 3.52 24.15 -8.18
C ARG A 195 4.89 23.75 -8.75
N LEU A 196 4.91 23.04 -9.86
CA LEU A 196 6.18 22.61 -10.47
C LEU A 196 6.98 23.79 -11.01
N THR A 197 6.32 24.75 -11.67
CA THR A 197 6.99 25.99 -12.11
C THR A 197 7.53 26.80 -10.94
N GLU A 198 6.79 26.88 -9.83
CA GLU A 198 7.27 27.54 -8.60
C GLU A 198 8.50 26.82 -8.03
N LEU A 199 8.47 25.48 -7.98
CA LEU A 199 9.58 24.67 -7.50
C LEU A 199 10.82 24.80 -8.39
N GLU A 200 10.67 24.81 -9.71
CA GLU A 200 11.77 25.01 -10.67
C GLU A 200 12.37 26.41 -10.56
N ARG A 201 11.53 27.44 -10.41
CA ARG A 201 12.00 28.80 -10.17
C ARG A 201 12.78 28.87 -8.86
N LEU A 202 12.20 28.34 -7.77
CA LEU A 202 12.85 28.29 -6.47
C LEU A 202 14.17 27.52 -6.51
N ARG A 203 14.21 26.38 -7.22
CA ARG A 203 15.43 25.59 -7.40
C ARG A 203 16.53 26.42 -8.04
N ARG A 204 16.22 27.18 -9.09
CA ARG A 204 17.18 28.06 -9.78
C ARG A 204 17.66 29.18 -8.87
N GLU A 205 16.74 29.88 -8.21
CA GLU A 205 17.05 30.95 -7.25
C GLU A 205 17.95 30.45 -6.10
N LEU A 206 17.67 29.26 -5.57
CA LEU A 206 18.47 28.65 -4.51
C LEU A 206 19.84 28.19 -5.01
N HIS A 207 19.94 27.55 -6.18
CA HIS A 207 21.22 27.17 -6.77
C HIS A 207 22.12 28.37 -6.99
N GLU A 208 21.59 29.45 -7.57
CA GLU A 208 22.33 30.68 -7.81
C GLU A 208 22.86 31.26 -6.50
N ARG A 209 22.00 31.40 -5.48
CA ARG A 209 22.41 31.92 -4.16
C ARG A 209 23.44 31.05 -3.46
N ILE A 210 23.32 29.73 -3.52
CA ILE A 210 24.31 28.82 -2.93
C ILE A 210 25.65 28.96 -3.67
N ALA A 211 25.62 29.11 -4.99
CA ALA A 211 26.83 29.39 -5.77
C ALA A 211 27.46 30.74 -5.42
N GLU A 212 26.66 31.77 -5.12
CA GLU A 212 27.17 33.06 -4.61
C GLU A 212 27.81 32.95 -3.23
N GLN A 213 27.25 32.11 -2.36
CA GLN A 213 27.76 31.90 -1.00
C GLN A 213 28.87 30.85 -0.93
N LEU A 214 29.14 30.12 -2.02
CA LEU A 214 30.07 28.99 -2.04
C LEU A 214 31.45 29.35 -1.49
N ALA A 215 31.99 30.51 -1.86
CA ALA A 215 33.30 30.96 -1.36
C ALA A 215 33.36 31.05 0.18
N ASN A 216 32.25 31.38 0.82
CA ASN A 216 32.12 31.51 2.28
C ASN A 216 31.74 30.19 2.96
N THR A 217 31.12 29.25 2.24
CA THR A 217 30.62 27.99 2.80
C THR A 217 31.46 26.78 2.42
N ILE A 218 32.44 26.91 1.51
CA ILE A 218 33.19 25.75 0.97
C ILE A 218 33.99 24.98 2.02
N GLU A 219 34.45 25.67 3.07
CA GLU A 219 35.15 25.02 4.20
C GLU A 219 34.25 24.01 4.92
N THR A 220 32.94 24.27 4.96
CA THR A 220 31.97 23.33 5.54
C THR A 220 31.93 22.02 4.74
N TYR A 221 32.05 22.07 3.41
CA TYR A 221 32.13 20.89 2.56
C TYR A 221 33.47 20.14 2.67
N VAL A 222 34.55 20.85 3.03
CA VAL A 222 35.85 20.22 3.36
C VAL A 222 35.74 19.45 4.68
N GLU A 223 35.14 20.03 5.70
CA GLU A 223 34.93 19.39 7.01
C GLU A 223 34.05 18.13 6.92
N ASP A 224 33.05 18.15 6.04
CA ASP A 224 32.18 17.00 5.76
C ASP A 224 32.86 15.95 4.86
N GLY A 225 34.07 16.22 4.37
CA GLY A 225 34.82 15.31 3.49
C GLY A 225 34.26 15.19 2.07
N VAL A 226 33.40 16.14 1.66
CA VAL A 226 32.81 16.18 0.31
C VAL A 226 33.86 16.59 -0.72
N VAL A 227 34.73 17.55 -0.35
CA VAL A 227 35.85 18.05 -1.17
C VAL A 227 37.13 18.13 -0.35
N SER A 228 38.29 18.03 -1.02
CA SER A 228 39.60 18.27 -0.41
C SER A 228 39.89 19.77 -0.25
N ALA A 229 40.87 20.11 0.62
CA ALA A 229 41.30 21.50 0.78
C ALA A 229 41.82 22.13 -0.53
N ASP A 230 42.55 21.36 -1.33
CA ASP A 230 43.08 21.81 -2.63
C ASP A 230 41.96 22.06 -3.66
N GLU A 231 40.88 21.26 -3.62
CA GLU A 231 39.70 21.48 -4.46
C GLU A 231 38.90 22.70 -4.00
N ALA A 232 38.74 22.88 -2.69
CA ALA A 232 38.07 24.04 -2.11
C ALA A 232 38.74 25.36 -2.51
N ASP A 233 40.07 25.42 -2.52
CA ASP A 233 40.81 26.60 -2.98
C ASP A 233 40.57 26.90 -4.48
N ARG A 234 40.48 25.87 -5.32
CA ARG A 234 40.17 26.05 -6.75
C ARG A 234 38.77 26.63 -6.96
N TYR A 235 37.78 26.09 -6.26
CA TYR A 235 36.40 26.60 -6.33
C TYR A 235 36.27 28.01 -5.76
N ARG A 236 37.02 28.35 -4.70
CA ARG A 236 37.07 29.71 -4.14
C ARG A 236 37.62 30.71 -5.18
N VAL A 237 38.74 30.39 -5.82
CA VAL A 237 39.32 31.21 -6.89
C VAL A 237 38.37 31.36 -8.09
N GLN A 238 37.65 30.30 -8.46
CA GLN A 238 36.65 30.37 -9.54
C GLN A 238 35.45 31.25 -9.17
N ALA A 239 34.94 31.12 -7.94
CA ALA A 239 33.82 31.92 -7.44
C ALA A 239 34.19 33.41 -7.34
N GLU A 240 35.40 33.74 -6.85
CA GLU A 240 35.94 35.09 -6.78
C GLU A 240 36.21 35.70 -8.15
N ALA A 241 36.62 34.89 -9.13
CA ALA A 241 36.78 35.29 -10.53
C ALA A 241 35.45 35.48 -11.27
N GLY A 242 34.31 35.31 -10.60
CA GLY A 242 32.97 35.46 -11.18
C GLY A 242 32.50 34.24 -11.99
N ASN A 243 33.28 33.16 -12.05
CA ASN A 243 32.85 31.91 -12.67
C ASN A 243 32.11 31.05 -11.64
N ARG A 244 30.84 31.39 -11.41
CA ARG A 244 29.96 30.77 -10.40
C ARG A 244 29.23 29.52 -10.91
N THR A 245 29.74 28.90 -11.98
CA THR A 245 29.08 27.76 -12.61
C THR A 245 29.40 26.47 -11.85
N ILE A 246 28.54 26.08 -10.91
CA ILE A 246 28.50 24.71 -10.40
C ILE A 246 27.73 23.90 -11.45
N ALA A 247 28.44 23.17 -12.31
CA ALA A 247 27.80 22.39 -13.36
C ALA A 247 26.85 21.36 -12.74
N GLU A 248 25.58 21.33 -13.16
CA GLU A 248 24.65 20.27 -12.76
C GLU A 248 25.24 18.90 -13.16
N PRO A 249 25.02 17.84 -12.37
CA PRO A 249 25.59 16.52 -12.65
C PRO A 249 25.09 15.99 -14.00
N SER A 250 25.93 16.13 -15.03
CA SER A 250 25.81 15.39 -16.28
C SER A 250 26.29 13.97 -15.99
N GLY A 251 25.44 12.96 -16.22
CA GLY A 251 25.65 11.55 -15.86
C GLY A 251 26.85 10.83 -16.53
N ALA A 252 27.89 11.55 -16.93
CA ALA A 252 29.07 11.03 -17.63
C ALA A 252 30.40 11.68 -17.21
N ALA A 253 30.52 12.34 -16.07
CA ALA A 253 31.80 12.93 -15.61
C ALA A 253 32.43 12.19 -14.42
N VAL A 254 33.74 11.99 -14.54
CA VAL A 254 34.75 11.41 -13.62
C VAL A 254 34.36 11.44 -12.13
N GLU A 255 34.46 10.28 -11.46
CA GLU A 255 34.06 9.99 -10.07
C GLU A 255 34.64 10.90 -8.94
N SER A 256 35.54 11.84 -9.25
CA SER A 256 36.09 12.80 -8.29
C SER A 256 35.44 14.19 -8.33
N ASP A 257 34.94 14.65 -9.49
CA ASP A 257 34.52 16.05 -9.68
C ASP A 257 33.02 16.31 -9.42
N ALA A 258 32.20 15.26 -9.24
CA ALA A 258 30.74 15.39 -9.10
C ALA A 258 30.23 15.61 -7.66
N ARG A 259 31.09 15.46 -6.64
CA ARG A 259 30.67 15.42 -5.22
C ARG A 259 30.10 16.73 -4.68
N LEU A 260 30.69 17.87 -5.07
CA LEU A 260 30.22 19.19 -4.66
C LEU A 260 28.89 19.58 -5.34
N PRO A 261 28.74 19.43 -6.68
CA PRO A 261 27.45 19.59 -7.34
C PRO A 261 26.31 18.77 -6.71
N ASP A 262 26.55 17.50 -6.39
CA ASP A 262 25.55 16.62 -5.77
C ASP A 262 25.17 17.11 -4.35
N ALA A 263 26.16 17.48 -3.52
CA ALA A 263 25.91 17.99 -2.17
C ALA A 263 25.17 19.35 -2.18
N VAL A 264 25.41 20.19 -3.19
CA VAL A 264 24.66 21.43 -3.43
C VAL A 264 23.22 21.11 -3.84
N ALA A 265 23.02 20.18 -4.78
CA ALA A 265 21.70 19.75 -5.23
C ALA A 265 20.87 19.13 -4.09
N ASP A 266 21.49 18.36 -3.20
CA ASP A 266 20.87 17.81 -1.99
C ASP A 266 20.42 18.91 -1.05
N THR A 267 21.25 19.94 -0.85
CA THR A 267 20.90 21.05 0.03
C THR A 267 19.75 21.88 -0.55
N VAL A 268 19.75 22.14 -1.85
CA VAL A 268 18.62 22.76 -2.54
C VAL A 268 17.36 21.93 -2.37
N SER A 269 17.46 20.61 -2.51
CA SER A 269 16.31 19.70 -2.33
C SER A 269 15.77 19.76 -0.90
N CYS A 270 16.65 19.80 0.12
CA CYS A 270 16.24 20.00 1.53
C CYS A 270 15.48 21.32 1.72
N LEU A 271 15.94 22.41 1.10
CA LEU A 271 15.28 23.72 1.19
C LEU A 271 13.93 23.77 0.47
N GLN A 272 13.82 23.10 -0.68
CA GLN A 272 12.54 22.95 -1.37
C GLN A 272 11.56 22.16 -0.51
N VAL A 273 12.01 21.06 0.09
CA VAL A 273 11.20 20.25 1.02
C VAL A 273 10.80 21.06 2.24
N PHE A 274 11.73 21.78 2.87
CA PHE A 274 11.43 22.66 4.01
C PHE A 274 10.31 23.63 3.66
N ARG A 275 10.45 24.38 2.55
CA ARG A 275 9.42 25.32 2.08
C ARG A 275 8.09 24.63 1.79
N SER A 276 8.14 23.42 1.25
CA SER A 276 6.95 22.61 0.97
C SER A 276 6.22 22.22 2.26
N LEU A 277 6.94 21.78 3.29
CA LEU A 277 6.36 21.43 4.59
C LEU A 277 5.64 22.61 5.27
N GLN A 278 6.12 23.85 5.06
CA GLN A 278 5.44 25.06 5.56
C GLN A 278 4.02 25.24 4.99
N ARG A 279 3.69 24.56 3.89
CA ARG A 279 2.38 24.66 3.21
C ARG A 279 1.33 23.74 3.83
N ILE A 280 1.73 22.81 4.69
CA ILE A 280 0.79 22.04 5.50
C ILE A 280 0.09 23.01 6.46
N GLY A 281 -1.24 22.87 6.60
CA GLY A 281 -2.05 23.73 7.47
C GLY A 281 -1.49 23.88 8.89
N ASP A 282 -1.65 25.07 9.47
CA ASP A 282 -1.20 25.42 10.83
C ASP A 282 -2.06 24.75 11.92
N ASP A 283 -3.26 24.30 11.56
CA ASP A 283 -4.14 23.48 12.39
C ASP A 283 -3.47 22.17 12.85
N PHE A 284 -2.51 21.65 12.08
CA PHE A 284 -1.75 20.45 12.44
C PHE A 284 -0.61 20.67 13.46
N ASP A 285 -0.25 21.92 13.77
CA ASP A 285 0.98 22.20 14.55
C ASP A 285 0.94 21.60 15.96
N GLY A 286 -0.23 21.56 16.61
CA GLY A 286 -0.39 20.92 17.91
C GLY A 286 -0.17 19.39 17.85
N LEU A 287 -0.72 18.75 16.81
CA LEU A 287 -0.51 17.33 16.55
C LEU A 287 0.97 17.05 16.27
N PHE A 288 1.63 17.88 15.45
CA PHE A 288 3.04 17.74 15.12
C PHE A 288 3.95 17.83 16.33
N ARG A 289 3.71 18.80 17.23
CA ARG A 289 4.46 18.88 18.50
C ARG A 289 4.27 17.61 19.33
N THR A 290 3.05 17.09 19.42
CA THR A 290 2.77 15.84 20.15
C THR A 290 3.50 14.64 19.55
N LEU A 291 3.52 14.51 18.22
CA LEU A 291 4.27 13.45 17.53
C LEU A 291 5.78 13.56 17.77
N ILE A 292 6.31 14.78 17.82
CA ILE A 292 7.74 15.03 18.09
C ILE A 292 8.09 14.74 19.56
N GLU A 293 7.25 15.15 20.51
CA GLU A 293 7.44 14.85 21.94
C GLU A 293 7.49 13.35 22.21
N HIS A 294 6.70 12.57 21.46
CA HIS A 294 6.60 11.12 21.58
C HIS A 294 7.24 10.36 20.42
N LYS A 295 8.21 10.97 19.72
CA LYS A 295 8.86 10.45 18.50
C LYS A 295 9.35 8.99 18.60
N GLU A 296 9.89 8.57 19.74
CA GLU A 296 10.34 7.19 19.97
C GLU A 296 9.17 6.20 19.88
N LEU A 297 8.02 6.56 20.46
CA LEU A 297 6.80 5.73 20.45
C LEU A 297 6.11 5.72 19.08
N VAL A 298 6.29 6.79 18.29
CA VAL A 298 5.78 6.88 16.91
C VAL A 298 6.58 5.95 15.99
N ILE A 299 7.90 5.91 16.14
CA ILE A 299 8.81 5.13 15.28
C ILE A 299 8.93 3.67 15.73
N GLY A 300 8.67 3.39 17.00
CA GLY A 300 8.79 2.07 17.62
C GLY A 300 8.12 0.90 16.88
N GLY A 301 8.51 -0.32 17.24
CA GLY A 301 7.99 -1.59 16.69
C GLY A 301 6.57 -1.92 17.15
N ASP A 302 5.98 -3.01 16.63
CA ASP A 302 4.60 -3.41 16.96
C ASP A 302 4.38 -3.57 18.48
N ASP A 303 5.34 -4.18 19.16
CA ASP A 303 5.26 -4.55 20.59
C ASP A 303 5.46 -3.38 21.56
N ASP A 304 5.81 -2.19 21.06
CA ASP A 304 6.06 -1.04 21.93
C ASP A 304 4.75 -0.53 22.55
N ASP A 305 4.77 -0.35 23.88
CA ASP A 305 3.72 0.28 24.67
C ASP A 305 3.59 1.76 24.26
N ARG A 306 2.45 2.10 23.66
CA ARG A 306 2.14 3.44 23.17
C ARG A 306 1.08 4.14 24.01
N THR A 307 0.73 3.59 25.17
CA THR A 307 -0.28 4.12 26.11
C THR A 307 -0.11 5.61 26.35
N HIS A 308 1.12 6.06 26.63
CA HIS A 308 1.43 7.46 26.89
C HIS A 308 1.14 8.37 25.68
N LEU A 309 1.54 7.95 24.48
CA LEU A 309 1.27 8.69 23.24
C LEU A 309 -0.23 8.71 22.93
N MET A 310 -0.92 7.59 23.09
CA MET A 310 -2.38 7.52 22.88
C MET A 310 -3.12 8.43 23.86
N THR A 311 -2.68 8.46 25.13
CA THR A 311 -3.26 9.33 26.16
C THR A 311 -3.06 10.80 25.83
N ALA A 312 -1.86 11.19 25.36
CA ALA A 312 -1.59 12.56 24.92
C ALA A 312 -2.48 12.99 23.75
N LEU A 313 -2.72 12.10 22.78
CA LEU A 313 -3.59 12.35 21.64
C LEU A 313 -5.07 12.44 22.03
N LEU A 314 -5.53 11.65 22.99
CA LEU A 314 -6.90 11.71 23.53
C LEU A 314 -7.15 12.94 24.39
N GLY A 315 -6.13 13.39 25.14
CA GLY A 315 -6.24 14.53 26.04
C GLY A 315 -6.45 15.86 25.33
N ASN A 316 -6.19 15.93 24.02
CA ASN A 316 -6.29 17.14 23.21
C ASN A 316 -7.47 17.04 22.23
N PRO A 317 -8.52 17.87 22.38
CA PRO A 317 -9.66 17.87 21.47
C PRO A 317 -9.22 18.18 20.03
N GLY A 318 -9.64 17.37 19.07
CA GLY A 318 -9.36 17.60 17.64
C GLY A 318 -8.13 16.85 17.10
N PHE A 319 -7.22 16.36 17.95
CA PHE A 319 -5.98 15.73 17.46
C PHE A 319 -6.22 14.41 16.77
N LEU A 320 -7.21 13.64 17.22
CA LEU A 320 -7.60 12.41 16.52
C LEU A 320 -8.19 12.70 15.13
N GLU A 321 -9.00 13.75 15.00
CA GLU A 321 -9.60 14.18 13.73
C GLU A 321 -8.53 14.71 12.76
N LEU A 322 -7.55 15.45 13.29
CA LEU A 322 -6.37 15.88 12.53
C LEU A 322 -5.52 14.67 12.12
N ALA A 323 -5.30 13.70 13.00
CA ALA A 323 -4.58 12.47 12.66
C ALA A 323 -5.31 11.68 11.56
N VAL A 324 -6.65 11.59 11.60
CA VAL A 324 -7.45 11.03 10.49
C VAL A 324 -7.23 11.82 9.21
N SER A 325 -7.14 13.15 9.30
CA SER A 325 -6.91 14.00 8.13
C SER A 325 -5.52 13.79 7.53
N VAL A 326 -4.49 13.54 8.35
CA VAL A 326 -3.15 13.13 7.89
C VAL A 326 -3.20 11.74 7.26
N MET A 327 -3.76 10.75 7.96
CA MET A 327 -3.88 9.36 7.48
C MET A 327 -4.67 9.24 6.17
N GLY A 328 -5.70 10.07 6.02
CA GLY A 328 -6.53 10.16 4.83
C GLY A 328 -6.00 11.16 3.80
N ARG A 329 -4.83 11.75 4.04
CA ARG A 329 -4.11 12.65 3.13
C ARG A 329 -5.02 13.77 2.62
N ARG A 330 -5.75 14.42 3.53
CA ARG A 330 -6.71 15.48 3.13
C ARG A 330 -6.01 16.75 2.69
N ASP A 331 -4.89 17.08 3.32
CA ASP A 331 -4.05 18.20 2.94
C ASP A 331 -3.35 17.93 1.58
N PRO A 332 -3.30 18.91 0.65
CA PRO A 332 -2.61 18.74 -0.64
C PRO A 332 -1.14 18.40 -0.52
N GLU A 333 -0.43 18.98 0.44
CA GLU A 333 1.01 18.77 0.62
C GLU A 333 1.30 17.37 1.18
N LEU A 334 0.48 16.91 2.15
CA LEU A 334 0.57 15.54 2.65
C LEU A 334 0.31 14.49 1.56
N ARG A 335 -0.51 14.80 0.55
CA ARG A 335 -0.70 13.92 -0.62
C ARG A 335 0.54 13.85 -1.51
N LEU A 336 1.23 14.98 -1.71
CA LEU A 336 2.48 15.03 -2.46
C LEU A 336 3.57 14.25 -1.74
N LEU A 337 3.67 14.40 -0.42
CA LEU A 337 4.56 13.62 0.44
C LEU A 337 4.30 12.12 0.29
N ALA A 338 3.04 11.70 0.50
CA ALA A 338 2.63 10.30 0.40
C ALA A 338 2.89 9.68 -1.00
N ALA A 339 2.75 10.48 -2.06
CA ALA A 339 3.00 10.05 -3.43
C ALA A 339 4.48 10.09 -3.84
N ARG A 340 5.37 10.55 -2.93
CA ARG A 340 6.78 10.89 -3.22
C ARG A 340 6.89 11.77 -4.48
N ALA A 341 5.98 12.72 -4.63
CA ALA A 341 6.04 13.73 -5.68
C ALA A 341 7.02 14.85 -5.29
N ALA A 342 7.58 15.55 -6.26
CA ALA A 342 8.47 16.68 -6.03
C ALA A 342 7.87 17.69 -5.03
N PRO A 343 8.68 18.14 -4.04
CA PRO A 343 10.13 17.93 -3.92
C PRO A 343 10.55 16.66 -3.15
N TYR A 344 9.61 15.80 -2.75
CA TYR A 344 9.86 14.63 -1.91
C TYR A 344 10.45 13.41 -2.64
N ASP A 345 10.53 13.47 -3.98
CA ASP A 345 11.05 12.41 -4.85
C ASP A 345 12.55 12.15 -4.67
N ARG A 346 13.28 13.15 -4.15
CA ARG A 346 14.73 13.12 -3.93
C ARG A 346 15.13 12.72 -2.52
N LEU A 347 14.16 12.49 -1.65
CA LEU A 347 14.44 12.05 -0.30
C LEU A 347 14.88 10.59 -0.32
N PRO A 348 15.90 10.21 0.48
CA PRO A 348 16.31 8.83 0.59
C PRO A 348 15.12 7.98 1.09
N PRO A 349 14.79 6.85 0.44
CA PRO A 349 13.63 6.05 0.79
C PRO A 349 13.76 5.37 2.16
N ASP A 350 15.00 5.14 2.63
CA ASP A 350 15.31 4.44 3.88
C ASP A 350 16.53 5.10 4.55
N ALA A 351 16.37 6.32 5.11
CA ALA A 351 17.39 6.84 6.02
C ALA A 351 17.45 5.89 7.24
N PRO A 352 18.64 5.40 7.65
CA PRO A 352 18.75 4.51 8.80
C PRO A 352 18.13 5.17 10.03
N VAL A 353 17.30 4.40 10.74
CA VAL A 353 16.63 4.82 11.97
C VAL A 353 17.69 4.89 13.09
N GLU A 354 18.51 5.93 13.07
CA GLU A 354 19.11 6.44 14.30
C GLU A 354 17.99 6.99 15.18
N ALA A 355 18.17 6.99 16.49
CA ALA A 355 17.18 7.53 17.42
C ALA A 355 16.80 8.96 17.01
N PRO A 356 15.50 9.28 16.82
CA PRO A 356 15.06 10.55 16.29
C PRO A 356 15.50 11.71 17.20
N THR A 357 16.29 12.63 16.66
CA THR A 357 16.87 13.76 17.43
C THR A 357 15.99 15.01 17.43
N ILE A 358 14.91 15.03 16.66
CA ILE A 358 14.03 16.19 16.47
C ILE A 358 13.40 16.71 17.77
N GLU A 359 13.33 18.04 17.89
CA GLU A 359 12.70 18.74 19.02
C GLU A 359 11.50 19.58 18.56
N THR A 360 10.58 19.91 19.47
CA THR A 360 9.33 20.64 19.15
C THR A 360 9.56 22.04 18.60
N SER A 361 10.72 22.65 18.88
CA SER A 361 11.13 23.94 18.31
C SER A 361 11.20 23.91 16.79
N PHE A 362 11.37 22.73 16.17
CA PHE A 362 11.35 22.59 14.71
C PHE A 362 10.02 23.05 14.10
N VAL A 363 8.89 22.84 14.79
CA VAL A 363 7.58 23.32 14.31
C VAL A 363 7.57 24.84 14.27
N ASP A 364 8.14 25.51 15.27
CA ASP A 364 8.23 26.97 15.31
C ASP A 364 9.20 27.49 14.23
N ASP A 365 10.32 26.81 14.02
CA ASP A 365 11.26 27.10 12.95
C ASP A 365 10.60 26.97 11.57
N MET A 366 9.84 25.90 11.35
CA MET A 366 9.07 25.67 10.13
C MET A 366 8.04 26.78 9.88
N ARG A 367 7.47 27.41 10.91
CA ARG A 367 6.51 28.50 10.74
C ARG A 367 7.14 29.88 10.61
N SER A 368 8.27 30.10 11.26
CA SER A 368 8.86 31.44 11.41
C SER A 368 10.01 31.73 10.45
N LEU A 369 10.77 30.72 10.02
CA LEU A 369 11.94 30.92 9.17
C LEU A 369 11.57 30.91 7.69
N CYS A 370 12.20 31.79 6.93
CA CYS A 370 12.21 31.65 5.48
C CYS A 370 13.26 30.59 5.06
N PRO A 371 13.16 30.04 3.83
CA PRO A 371 14.16 29.09 3.32
C PRO A 371 15.59 29.63 3.38
N GLU A 372 15.79 30.94 3.25
CA GLU A 372 17.09 31.58 3.34
C GLU A 372 17.68 31.51 4.75
N ASP A 373 16.86 31.77 5.78
CA ASP A 373 17.29 31.68 7.17
C ASP A 373 17.56 30.22 7.57
N TYR A 374 16.78 29.28 7.03
CA TYR A 374 17.01 27.85 7.23
C TYR A 374 18.30 27.37 6.53
N ALA A 375 18.62 27.92 5.35
CA ALA A 375 19.86 27.62 4.63
C ALA A 375 21.11 27.97 5.45
N LEU A 376 21.07 29.06 6.23
CA LEU A 376 22.17 29.42 7.13
C LEU A 376 22.45 28.33 8.18
N ARG A 377 21.43 27.57 8.60
CA ARG A 377 21.62 26.42 9.50
C ARG A 377 22.25 25.23 8.77
N LEU A 378 21.84 24.97 7.53
CA LEU A 378 22.41 23.90 6.68
C LEU A 378 23.88 24.17 6.29
N TYR A 379 24.32 25.43 6.29
CA TYR A 379 25.70 25.83 6.04
C TYR A 379 26.42 26.38 7.28
N SER A 380 25.90 26.09 8.47
CA SER A 380 26.54 26.54 9.71
C SER A 380 27.95 25.97 9.81
N THR A 381 28.90 26.81 10.23
CA THR A 381 30.27 26.38 10.57
C THR A 381 30.27 25.43 11.76
N ASP A 382 29.22 25.46 12.59
CA ASP A 382 29.01 24.44 13.60
C ASP A 382 28.38 23.18 12.99
N ARG A 383 29.18 22.12 12.92
CA ARG A 383 28.75 20.80 12.44
C ARG A 383 27.50 20.29 13.15
N THR A 384 27.36 20.54 14.45
CA THR A 384 26.20 20.03 15.21
C THR A 384 24.90 20.70 14.77
N THR A 385 24.90 22.03 14.61
CA THR A 385 23.78 22.79 14.05
C THR A 385 23.40 22.30 12.65
N ARG A 386 24.38 22.08 11.77
CA ARG A 386 24.16 21.61 10.40
C ARG A 386 23.56 20.21 10.34
N THR A 387 24.15 19.25 11.06
CA THR A 387 23.63 17.87 11.12
C THR A 387 22.24 17.84 11.72
N ARG A 388 21.98 18.65 12.76
CA ARG A 388 20.65 18.78 13.37
C ARG A 388 19.62 19.34 12.39
N ALA A 389 19.91 20.42 11.68
CA ALA A 389 18.98 21.01 10.72
C ALA A 389 18.57 20.02 9.60
N ARG A 390 19.51 19.20 9.12
CA ARG A 390 19.18 18.16 8.14
C ARG A 390 18.42 16.99 8.79
N GLY A 391 18.85 16.58 9.98
CA GLY A 391 18.21 15.51 10.75
C GLY A 391 16.77 15.83 11.15
N ASP A 392 16.47 17.04 11.61
CA ASP A 392 15.14 17.48 12.02
C ASP A 392 14.15 17.37 10.85
N LEU A 393 14.55 17.77 9.64
CA LEU A 393 13.71 17.66 8.44
C LEU A 393 13.39 16.20 8.07
N TYR A 394 14.40 15.33 8.08
CA TYR A 394 14.18 13.91 7.78
C TYR A 394 13.39 13.19 8.88
N ASN A 395 13.68 13.47 10.15
CA ASN A 395 12.95 12.92 11.29
C ASN A 395 11.49 13.36 11.26
N PHE A 396 11.19 14.61 10.91
CA PHE A 396 9.82 15.08 10.79
C PHE A 396 9.06 14.34 9.71
N ILE A 397 9.66 14.18 8.52
CA ILE A 397 9.08 13.41 7.42
C ILE A 397 8.85 11.96 7.81
N LEU A 398 9.82 11.34 8.49
CA LEU A 398 9.69 9.98 9.02
C LEU A 398 8.49 9.86 9.96
N LEU A 399 8.29 10.80 10.88
CA LEU A 399 7.12 10.81 11.79
C LEU A 399 5.80 10.93 11.03
N LEU A 400 5.74 11.75 9.98
CA LEU A 400 4.57 11.86 9.11
C LEU A 400 4.32 10.57 8.33
N ASP A 401 5.37 9.96 7.79
CA ASP A 401 5.29 8.70 7.07
C ASP A 401 4.79 7.57 7.97
N ARG A 402 5.19 7.55 9.26
CA ARG A 402 4.61 6.61 10.24
C ARG A 402 3.11 6.76 10.42
N LEU A 403 2.54 7.94 10.18
CA LEU A 403 1.10 8.14 10.23
C LEU A 403 0.43 7.91 8.86
N ILE A 404 1.12 8.18 7.74
CA ILE A 404 0.57 8.08 6.38
C ILE A 404 0.60 6.64 5.83
N GLU A 405 1.67 5.91 6.10
CA GLU A 405 1.92 4.56 5.60
C GLU A 405 1.32 3.49 6.52
N ALA A 406 1.12 2.26 6.03
CA ALA A 406 0.54 1.16 6.80
C ALA A 406 1.51 0.63 7.88
N THR A 407 1.70 1.42 8.94
CA THR A 407 2.60 1.10 10.05
C THR A 407 1.83 0.60 11.28
N PRO A 408 2.54 -0.05 12.24
CA PRO A 408 2.00 -0.36 13.56
C PRO A 408 1.31 0.82 14.26
N PHE A 409 1.95 1.99 14.19
CA PHE A 409 1.45 3.21 14.80
C PHE A 409 0.14 3.67 14.13
N ARG A 410 0.09 3.72 12.80
CA ARG A 410 -1.14 4.06 12.05
C ARG A 410 -2.28 3.10 12.38
N ARG A 411 -1.99 1.80 12.47
CA ARG A 411 -2.95 0.78 12.86
C ARG A 411 -3.51 1.04 14.27
N LYS A 412 -2.64 1.26 15.27
CA LYS A 412 -3.06 1.57 16.65
C LYS A 412 -3.91 2.86 16.69
N MET A 413 -3.52 3.90 15.96
CA MET A 413 -4.30 5.14 15.83
C MET A 413 -5.70 4.89 15.28
N ARG A 414 -5.83 4.14 14.18
CA ARG A 414 -7.14 3.82 13.57
C ARG A 414 -8.02 3.01 14.50
N LEU A 415 -7.43 2.03 15.19
CA LEU A 415 -8.13 1.24 16.19
C LEU A 415 -8.65 2.09 17.35
N LEU A 416 -7.86 3.07 17.80
CA LEU A 416 -8.26 4.00 18.85
C LEU A 416 -9.44 4.88 18.40
N ILE A 417 -9.35 5.48 17.22
CA ILE A 417 -10.43 6.32 16.65
C ILE A 417 -11.71 5.50 16.49
N ALA A 418 -11.58 4.27 16.02
CA ALA A 418 -12.74 3.44 15.83
C ALA A 418 -13.35 2.98 17.16
N ASN A 419 -12.55 2.70 18.19
CA ASN A 419 -13.07 2.47 19.53
C ASN A 419 -13.87 3.66 20.05
N ARG A 420 -13.38 4.88 19.82
CA ARG A 420 -14.12 6.09 20.18
C ARG A 420 -15.48 6.13 19.48
N ILE A 421 -15.53 5.92 18.16
CA ILE A 421 -16.79 5.87 17.39
C ILE A 421 -17.71 4.76 17.91
N LEU A 422 -17.19 3.56 18.13
CA LEU A 422 -17.97 2.44 18.66
C LEU A 422 -18.57 2.77 20.04
N THR A 423 -17.80 3.42 20.90
CA THR A 423 -18.25 3.84 22.24
C THR A 423 -19.31 4.93 22.15
N GLU A 424 -19.10 5.96 21.32
CA GLU A 424 -20.04 7.07 21.11
C GLU A 424 -21.40 6.57 20.57
N HIS A 425 -21.41 5.56 19.69
CA HIS A 425 -22.64 5.01 19.12
C HIS A 425 -23.26 3.85 19.93
N THR A 426 -22.62 3.38 21.01
CA THR A 426 -23.15 2.28 21.83
C THR A 426 -24.59 2.51 22.31
N PRO A 427 -24.99 3.71 22.80
CA PRO A 427 -26.38 3.96 23.23
C PRO A 427 -27.41 3.83 22.10
N GLU A 428 -27.05 4.24 20.88
CA GLU A 428 -27.90 4.12 19.69
C GLU A 428 -28.08 2.65 19.30
N ILE A 429 -27.00 1.86 19.37
CA ILE A 429 -27.05 0.42 19.12
C ILE A 429 -27.92 -0.28 20.16
N GLU A 430 -27.76 0.02 21.45
CA GLU A 430 -28.62 -0.55 22.49
C GLU A 430 -30.11 -0.22 22.26
N ALA A 431 -30.43 0.99 21.78
CA ALA A 431 -31.81 1.37 21.44
C ALA A 431 -32.38 0.56 20.27
N ILE A 432 -31.56 0.20 19.27
CA ILE A 432 -31.96 -0.68 18.17
C ILE A 432 -32.35 -2.06 18.71
N TYR A 433 -31.52 -2.64 19.58
CA TYR A 433 -31.82 -3.96 20.17
C TYR A 433 -33.01 -3.94 21.13
N ARG A 434 -33.23 -2.85 21.89
CA ARG A 434 -34.41 -2.71 22.77
C ARG A 434 -35.73 -2.57 22.01
N SER A 435 -35.70 -1.96 20.81
CA SER A 435 -36.89 -1.71 20.00
C SER A 435 -37.18 -2.81 18.97
N GLY A 436 -36.18 -3.64 18.66
CA GLY A 436 -36.28 -4.71 17.69
C GLY A 436 -37.03 -5.93 18.23
N LYS A 437 -37.87 -6.54 17.38
CA LYS A 437 -38.66 -7.73 17.73
C LYS A 437 -37.89 -9.04 17.57
N ALA A 438 -36.88 -9.05 16.69
CA ALA A 438 -36.04 -10.21 16.39
C ALA A 438 -34.57 -9.83 16.50
N LEU A 439 -33.76 -10.72 17.09
CA LEU A 439 -32.33 -10.49 17.34
C LEU A 439 -31.55 -10.31 16.02
N SER A 440 -31.82 -11.15 15.02
CA SER A 440 -31.18 -11.10 13.70
C SER A 440 -31.39 -9.75 12.99
N ASP A 441 -32.62 -9.24 13.06
CA ASP A 441 -33.01 -7.99 12.40
C ASP A 441 -32.41 -6.78 13.11
N SER A 442 -32.35 -6.85 14.45
CA SER A 442 -31.70 -5.84 15.28
C SER A 442 -30.20 -5.78 15.01
N ARG A 443 -29.55 -6.95 14.92
CA ARG A 443 -28.14 -7.07 14.56
C ARG A 443 -27.84 -6.51 13.18
N ALA A 444 -28.62 -6.87 12.16
CA ALA A 444 -28.41 -6.35 10.81
C ALA A 444 -28.52 -4.82 10.73
N ARG A 445 -29.46 -4.22 11.48
CA ARG A 445 -29.61 -2.76 11.58
C ARG A 445 -28.46 -2.11 12.34
N ALA A 446 -28.04 -2.69 13.46
CA ALA A 446 -26.89 -2.22 14.22
C ALA A 446 -25.60 -2.29 13.40
N GLU A 447 -25.36 -3.39 12.68
CA GLU A 447 -24.24 -3.53 11.75
C GLU A 447 -24.28 -2.47 10.65
N HIS A 448 -25.46 -2.15 10.10
CA HIS A 448 -25.60 -1.12 9.09
C HIS A 448 -25.19 0.27 9.60
N VAL A 449 -25.68 0.66 10.78
CA VAL A 449 -25.33 1.94 11.41
C VAL A 449 -23.83 2.02 11.69
N LEU A 450 -23.25 0.99 12.33
CA LEU A 450 -21.82 0.98 12.63
C LEU A 450 -20.96 1.00 11.35
N ASN A 451 -21.35 0.28 10.30
CA ASN A 451 -20.68 0.33 9.00
C ASN A 451 -20.69 1.73 8.39
N GLN A 452 -21.82 2.44 8.49
CA GLN A 452 -21.94 3.79 7.97
C GLN A 452 -21.00 4.76 8.70
N GLN A 453 -20.91 4.67 10.03
CA GLN A 453 -20.07 5.56 10.83
C GLN A 453 -18.58 5.27 10.67
N LEU A 454 -18.19 4.00 10.67
CA LEU A 454 -16.79 3.61 10.53
C LEU A 454 -16.24 3.87 9.12
N ARG A 455 -17.09 3.97 8.10
CA ARG A 455 -16.67 4.15 6.70
C ARG A 455 -15.71 5.32 6.48
N LEU A 456 -15.86 6.41 7.22
CA LEU A 456 -15.05 7.62 7.05
C LEU A 456 -13.63 7.48 7.60
N VAL A 457 -13.41 6.59 8.57
CA VAL A 457 -12.11 6.34 9.20
C VAL A 457 -11.30 5.29 8.42
N PHE A 458 -11.99 4.39 7.72
CA PHE A 458 -11.38 3.26 7.01
C PHE A 458 -11.28 3.44 5.49
N VAL A 459 -11.41 4.68 5.01
CA VAL A 459 -10.97 5.01 3.65
C VAL A 459 -9.47 4.70 3.58
N GLU A 460 -9.08 3.86 2.61
CA GLU A 460 -7.68 3.41 2.40
C GLU A 460 -7.08 2.62 3.59
N ALA A 461 -7.90 1.82 4.26
CA ALA A 461 -7.42 0.88 5.27
C ALA A 461 -6.67 -0.31 4.71
N SER A 462 -5.61 -0.69 5.43
CA SER A 462 -4.91 -1.93 5.13
C SER A 462 -5.84 -3.14 5.41
N PRO A 463 -5.56 -4.31 4.82
CA PRO A 463 -6.32 -5.53 5.10
C PRO A 463 -6.28 -5.91 6.59
N GLU A 464 -5.15 -5.67 7.25
CA GLU A 464 -4.98 -5.96 8.69
C GLU A 464 -5.81 -5.03 9.57
N GLU A 465 -5.77 -3.72 9.28
CA GLU A 465 -6.62 -2.72 9.95
C GLU A 465 -8.10 -3.08 9.80
N SER A 466 -8.51 -3.43 8.58
CA SER A 466 -9.89 -3.81 8.26
C SER A 466 -10.35 -5.05 9.04
N ARG A 467 -9.48 -6.07 9.16
CA ARG A 467 -9.76 -7.29 9.93
C ARG A 467 -9.83 -7.02 11.43
N ALA A 468 -8.85 -6.30 11.98
CA ALA A 468 -8.83 -5.96 13.41
C ALA A 468 -10.11 -5.21 13.82
N MET A 469 -10.59 -4.35 12.94
CA MET A 469 -11.84 -3.63 13.15
C MET A 469 -13.10 -4.46 13.03
N GLN A 470 -13.15 -5.34 12.03
CA GLN A 470 -14.25 -6.28 11.89
C GLN A 470 -14.42 -7.09 13.18
N ARG A 471 -13.31 -7.54 13.79
CA ARG A 471 -13.31 -8.24 15.08
C ARG A 471 -13.85 -7.34 16.21
N ARG A 472 -13.36 -6.11 16.35
CA ARG A 472 -13.83 -5.18 17.40
C ARG A 472 -15.32 -4.87 17.29
N ARG A 473 -15.83 -4.65 16.07
CA ARG A 473 -17.25 -4.43 15.82
C ARG A 473 -18.09 -5.65 16.20
N GLN A 474 -17.66 -6.84 15.78
CA GLN A 474 -18.34 -8.08 16.11
C GLN A 474 -18.36 -8.33 17.62
N GLY A 475 -17.26 -8.04 18.31
CA GLY A 475 -17.15 -8.08 19.76
C GLY A 475 -18.19 -7.17 20.44
N LEU A 476 -18.24 -5.89 20.07
CA LEU A 476 -19.23 -4.94 20.64
C LEU A 476 -20.67 -5.43 20.49
N LEU A 477 -21.05 -5.89 19.30
CA LEU A 477 -22.41 -6.38 19.04
C LEU A 477 -22.72 -7.62 19.88
N MET A 478 -21.77 -8.54 20.00
CA MET A 478 -21.91 -9.73 20.83
C MET A 478 -22.07 -9.37 22.32
N THR A 479 -21.30 -8.41 22.83
CA THR A 479 -21.42 -7.92 24.21
C THR A 479 -22.79 -7.29 24.47
N ILE A 480 -23.30 -6.46 23.55
CA ILE A 480 -24.63 -5.85 23.68
C ILE A 480 -25.74 -6.92 23.62
N GLU A 481 -25.61 -7.91 22.73
CA GLU A 481 -26.53 -9.05 22.63
C GLU A 481 -26.59 -9.87 23.93
N GLN A 482 -25.43 -10.18 24.51
CA GLN A 482 -25.34 -10.90 25.78
C GLN A 482 -25.94 -10.10 26.95
N ARG A 483 -25.65 -8.79 27.01
CA ARG A 483 -26.18 -7.89 28.05
C ARG A 483 -27.71 -7.77 27.99
N LEU A 484 -28.29 -7.67 26.80
CA LEU A 484 -29.74 -7.51 26.60
C LEU A 484 -30.49 -8.86 26.58
N GLY A 485 -29.81 -9.96 26.27
CA GLY A 485 -30.34 -11.32 26.27
C GLY A 485 -30.51 -11.95 27.66
N GLY A 486 -30.10 -11.27 28.74
CA GLY A 486 -30.33 -11.68 30.12
C GLY A 486 -29.30 -12.65 30.70
N THR A 487 -28.19 -12.93 30.01
CA THR A 487 -27.04 -13.65 30.57
C THR A 487 -25.97 -12.64 31.01
N ALA A 488 -26.21 -11.96 32.13
CA ALA A 488 -25.15 -11.21 32.80
C ALA A 488 -24.21 -12.22 33.47
N SER A 489 -23.11 -12.53 32.79
CA SER A 489 -21.98 -13.31 33.32
C SER A 489 -20.81 -12.34 33.55
N GLU A 490 -19.99 -12.59 34.56
CA GLU A 490 -18.72 -11.89 34.84
C GLU A 490 -17.80 -11.82 33.60
N GLU A 491 -18.04 -12.67 32.59
CA GLU A 491 -17.44 -12.60 31.25
C GLU A 491 -17.71 -11.30 30.48
N ALA A 492 -18.88 -10.65 30.68
CA ALA A 492 -19.22 -9.42 29.97
C ALA A 492 -18.35 -8.23 30.43
N ASP A 493 -17.93 -8.23 31.69
CA ASP A 493 -17.00 -7.24 32.25
C ASP A 493 -15.54 -7.59 31.90
N LEU A 494 -15.19 -8.88 31.80
CA LEU A 494 -13.89 -9.35 31.29
C LEU A 494 -13.67 -9.05 29.80
N ILE A 495 -14.72 -9.01 28.98
CA ILE A 495 -14.66 -8.63 27.55
C ILE A 495 -14.65 -7.09 27.38
N MET A 496 -15.23 -6.34 28.32
CA MET A 496 -15.20 -4.86 28.35
C MET A 496 -13.91 -4.29 28.93
N ALA A 497 -13.20 -5.01 29.79
CA ALA A 497 -11.95 -4.52 30.39
C ALA A 497 -10.84 -4.21 29.34
N PRO A 498 -10.61 -5.03 28.28
CA PRO A 498 -9.73 -4.68 27.17
C PRO A 498 -10.21 -3.49 26.31
N LEU A 499 -11.51 -3.16 26.37
CA LEU A 499 -12.09 -2.02 25.64
C LEU A 499 -11.84 -0.68 26.36
N LEU A 500 -11.51 -0.72 27.66
CA LEU A 500 -11.26 0.46 28.49
C LEU A 500 -9.76 0.70 28.79
N ASN A 501 -8.92 -0.35 28.75
CA ASN A 501 -7.46 -0.26 28.92
C ASN A 501 -6.72 -0.91 27.73
N PRO A 502 -6.15 -0.12 26.79
CA PRO A 502 -5.61 -0.63 25.53
C PRO A 502 -4.27 -1.38 25.62
N ASP A 503 -3.55 -1.34 26.74
CA ASP A 503 -2.14 -1.79 26.79
C ASP A 503 -1.86 -3.06 27.60
N GLN A 504 -2.89 -3.80 28.07
CA GLN A 504 -2.64 -4.97 28.93
C GLN A 504 -3.15 -6.31 28.39
N ASN A 505 -3.97 -6.36 27.34
CA ASN A 505 -4.70 -7.59 26.98
C ASN A 505 -4.57 -7.99 25.50
N GLU A 506 -3.41 -7.82 24.87
CA GLU A 506 -3.13 -8.58 23.63
C GLU A 506 -2.81 -10.06 23.94
N ASP A 507 -2.32 -10.38 25.15
CA ASP A 507 -1.92 -11.76 25.51
C ASP A 507 -2.99 -12.59 26.26
N GLU A 508 -3.88 -12.01 27.09
CA GLU A 508 -4.90 -12.82 27.80
C GLU A 508 -6.17 -13.10 26.97
N ALA A 509 -6.51 -12.25 26.00
CA ALA A 509 -7.55 -12.59 25.01
C ALA A 509 -7.05 -13.58 23.94
N ALA A 510 -5.73 -13.72 23.78
CA ALA A 510 -5.10 -14.77 22.98
C ALA A 510 -5.08 -16.13 23.71
N ALA A 511 -5.35 -16.18 25.02
CA ALA A 511 -5.38 -17.41 25.80
C ALA A 511 -6.77 -18.07 25.91
N THR A 512 -7.85 -17.43 25.44
CA THR A 512 -9.20 -18.06 25.43
C THR A 512 -9.96 -17.96 24.12
N VAL A 513 -9.37 -17.38 23.07
CA VAL A 513 -9.84 -17.60 21.70
C VAL A 513 -8.63 -17.94 20.84
N GLU A 514 -8.32 -19.23 20.77
CA GLU A 514 -7.34 -19.74 19.81
C GLU A 514 -7.68 -19.20 18.42
N PRO A 515 -6.69 -18.67 17.68
CA PRO A 515 -6.92 -18.22 16.33
C PRO A 515 -7.32 -19.44 15.49
N GLN A 516 -8.58 -19.51 15.08
CA GLN A 516 -9.01 -20.38 14.00
C GLN A 516 -8.37 -19.90 12.69
N GLN A 517 -7.07 -20.18 12.52
CA GLN A 517 -6.65 -20.84 11.29
C GLN A 517 -7.52 -22.10 11.20
N GLN A 518 -8.11 -22.38 10.05
CA GLN A 518 -8.86 -23.62 9.86
C GLN A 518 -7.91 -24.81 10.06
N VAL A 519 -7.73 -25.23 11.31
CA VAL A 519 -7.32 -26.57 11.67
C VAL A 519 -8.54 -27.41 11.32
N GLU A 520 -8.43 -28.22 10.28
CA GLU A 520 -9.49 -29.18 9.93
C GLU A 520 -9.78 -30.03 11.17
N GLU A 521 -10.92 -29.78 11.82
CA GLU A 521 -11.38 -30.61 12.93
C GLU A 521 -11.53 -32.04 12.44
N LEU A 522 -10.79 -32.97 13.03
CA LEU A 522 -10.97 -34.40 12.79
C LEU A 522 -12.38 -34.81 13.23
N SER A 523 -13.13 -35.39 12.31
CA SER A 523 -14.41 -36.03 12.62
C SER A 523 -14.22 -37.21 13.58
N ASP A 524 -15.28 -37.58 14.30
CA ASP A 524 -15.23 -38.72 15.25
C ASP A 524 -14.87 -40.03 14.55
N VAL A 525 -15.21 -40.18 13.27
CA VAL A 525 -14.82 -41.33 12.45
C VAL A 525 -13.31 -41.34 12.20
N GLU A 526 -12.70 -40.19 11.92
CA GLU A 526 -11.25 -40.06 11.68
C GLU A 526 -10.45 -40.32 12.96
N ARG A 527 -10.93 -39.80 14.10
CA ARG A 527 -10.34 -40.11 15.43
C ARG A 527 -10.42 -41.61 15.75
N SER A 528 -11.56 -42.25 15.45
CA SER A 528 -11.74 -43.69 15.68
C SER A 528 -10.81 -44.57 14.82
N ARG A 529 -10.34 -44.05 13.68
CA ARG A 529 -9.34 -44.68 12.79
C ARG A 529 -7.89 -44.40 13.22
N GLY A 530 -7.68 -43.71 14.34
CA GLY A 530 -6.36 -43.40 14.89
C GLY A 530 -5.71 -42.15 14.30
N ALA A 531 -6.48 -41.27 13.64
CA ALA A 531 -5.96 -39.98 13.17
C ALA A 531 -5.74 -39.02 14.34
N LEU A 532 -4.62 -38.30 14.31
CA LEU A 532 -4.19 -37.36 15.33
C LEU A 532 -3.72 -36.06 14.66
N LEU A 533 -4.09 -34.92 15.24
CA LEU A 533 -3.48 -33.63 14.89
C LEU A 533 -2.12 -33.53 15.59
N ALA A 534 -1.08 -33.23 14.83
CA ALA A 534 0.29 -33.16 15.33
C ALA A 534 1.13 -32.15 14.55
N ASP A 535 2.05 -31.51 15.25
CA ASP A 535 3.13 -30.76 14.63
C ASP A 535 4.19 -31.72 14.09
N VAL A 536 4.43 -31.67 12.79
CA VAL A 536 5.34 -32.56 12.07
C VAL A 536 6.51 -31.76 11.50
N GLU A 537 7.72 -32.09 11.91
CA GLU A 537 8.93 -31.53 11.32
C GLU A 537 9.16 -32.15 9.93
N ILE A 538 9.12 -31.29 8.91
CA ILE A 538 9.37 -31.65 7.51
C ILE A 538 10.56 -30.87 6.96
N ARG A 539 11.11 -31.36 5.84
CA ARG A 539 12.19 -30.67 5.13
C ARG A 539 11.63 -30.00 3.86
N VAL A 540 11.76 -28.68 3.77
CA VAL A 540 11.37 -27.85 2.62
C VAL A 540 12.62 -27.11 2.15
N ASP A 541 12.99 -27.30 0.88
CA ASP A 541 14.19 -26.68 0.26
C ASP A 541 15.48 -26.81 1.08
N GLY A 542 15.65 -27.96 1.72
CA GLY A 542 16.84 -28.29 2.52
C GLY A 542 16.82 -27.79 3.97
N GLN A 543 15.93 -26.85 4.30
CA GLN A 543 15.68 -26.37 5.66
C GLN A 543 14.62 -27.21 6.36
N ARG A 544 14.71 -27.31 7.70
CA ARG A 544 13.72 -28.02 8.52
C ARG A 544 12.68 -27.03 9.02
N THR A 545 11.42 -27.35 8.80
CA THR A 545 10.28 -26.51 9.18
C THR A 545 9.23 -27.39 9.83
N THR A 546 8.68 -26.93 10.94
CA THR A 546 7.56 -27.59 11.61
C THR A 546 6.26 -27.13 10.98
N VAL A 547 5.41 -28.08 10.59
CA VAL A 547 4.08 -27.79 10.03
C VAL A 547 3.02 -28.57 10.81
N PRO A 548 1.87 -27.95 11.13
CA PRO A 548 0.73 -28.68 11.67
C PRO A 548 0.16 -29.62 10.60
N GLY A 549 -0.17 -30.86 10.97
CA GLY A 549 -0.72 -31.84 10.04
C GLY A 549 -1.46 -32.98 10.75
N VAL A 550 -2.15 -33.81 9.95
CA VAL A 550 -2.84 -35.00 10.46
C VAL A 550 -1.97 -36.24 10.23
N VAL A 551 -1.75 -37.02 11.28
CA VAL A 551 -1.04 -38.31 11.19
C VAL A 551 -1.98 -39.45 11.51
N MET A 552 -1.90 -40.55 10.77
CA MET A 552 -2.70 -41.76 11.05
C MET A 552 -1.91 -43.04 10.73
N PRO A 553 -2.36 -44.21 11.22
CA PRO A 553 -1.76 -45.49 10.83
C PRO A 553 -1.84 -45.68 9.31
N SER A 554 -0.76 -46.17 8.70
CA SER A 554 -0.73 -46.42 7.26
C SER A 554 -1.82 -47.42 6.87
N PRO A 555 -2.59 -47.16 5.81
CA PRO A 555 -3.56 -48.13 5.28
C PRO A 555 -2.90 -49.46 4.84
N GLU A 556 -1.60 -49.42 4.52
CA GLU A 556 -0.82 -50.57 4.05
C GLU A 556 -0.07 -51.30 5.18
N ASP A 557 0.24 -50.61 6.30
CA ASP A 557 0.96 -51.15 7.46
C ASP A 557 0.57 -50.39 8.74
N SER A 558 -0.33 -50.97 9.53
CA SER A 558 -0.86 -50.33 10.75
C SER A 558 0.16 -50.12 11.87
N GLN A 559 1.37 -50.68 11.76
CA GLN A 559 2.46 -50.44 12.70
C GLN A 559 3.25 -49.15 12.41
N ARG A 560 2.97 -48.49 11.28
CA ARG A 560 3.65 -47.27 10.86
C ARG A 560 2.66 -46.12 10.75
N MET A 561 3.12 -44.93 11.06
CA MET A 561 2.33 -43.71 10.96
C MET A 561 2.69 -42.98 9.67
N VAL A 562 1.70 -42.38 9.02
CA VAL A 562 1.86 -41.57 7.82
C VAL A 562 1.22 -40.21 7.99
N LEU A 563 1.81 -39.21 7.37
CA LEU A 563 1.20 -37.90 7.20
C LEU A 563 0.10 -38.04 6.13
N VAL A 564 -1.09 -37.53 6.44
CA VAL A 564 -2.25 -37.60 5.54
C VAL A 564 -2.76 -36.22 5.20
N GLU A 565 -3.39 -36.14 4.03
CA GLU A 565 -4.11 -34.97 3.56
C GLU A 565 -5.52 -35.39 3.15
N ARG A 566 -6.47 -34.45 3.21
CA ARG A 566 -7.84 -34.71 2.80
C ARG A 566 -7.91 -34.70 1.28
N ASP A 567 -8.31 -35.82 0.69
CA ASP A 567 -8.49 -35.94 -0.75
C ASP A 567 -9.58 -34.94 -1.21
N ALA A 568 -9.23 -34.04 -2.11
CA ALA A 568 -10.11 -32.96 -2.56
C ALA A 568 -11.37 -33.45 -3.32
N GLN A 569 -11.38 -34.70 -3.80
CA GLN A 569 -12.49 -35.29 -4.53
C GLN A 569 -13.43 -36.10 -3.63
N THR A 570 -12.87 -36.87 -2.68
CA THR A 570 -13.65 -37.79 -1.82
C THR A 570 -13.89 -37.22 -0.43
N GLY A 571 -13.05 -36.28 0.01
CA GLY A 571 -13.03 -35.78 1.37
C GLY A 571 -12.47 -36.79 2.38
N GLU A 572 -11.95 -37.95 1.98
CA GLU A 572 -11.36 -38.90 2.92
C GLU A 572 -9.88 -38.58 3.21
N LEU A 573 -9.39 -38.94 4.39
CA LEU A 573 -7.96 -38.85 4.70
C LEU A 573 -7.17 -39.89 3.89
N ALA A 574 -6.26 -39.40 3.04
CA ALA A 574 -5.38 -40.22 2.22
C ALA A 574 -3.90 -39.93 2.54
N PRO A 575 -3.00 -40.94 2.45
CA PRO A 575 -1.56 -40.74 2.62
C PRO A 575 -1.03 -39.64 1.71
N GLN A 576 -0.33 -38.66 2.29
CA GLN A 576 0.35 -37.66 1.50
C GLN A 576 1.48 -38.32 0.71
N MET A 577 1.43 -38.18 -0.60
CA MET A 577 2.37 -38.82 -1.51
C MET A 577 3.51 -37.87 -1.85
N ARG A 578 4.75 -38.34 -1.72
CA ARG A 578 5.94 -37.60 -2.17
C ARG A 578 6.82 -38.50 -3.03
N ARG A 579 7.08 -38.07 -4.27
CA ARG A 579 7.80 -38.87 -5.28
C ARG A 579 7.22 -40.30 -5.42
N GLY A 580 5.89 -40.42 -5.34
CA GLY A 580 5.18 -41.68 -5.48
C GLY A 580 5.21 -42.62 -4.27
N ARG A 581 5.65 -42.15 -3.08
CA ARG A 581 5.63 -42.95 -1.84
C ARG A 581 4.91 -42.22 -0.70
N PRO A 582 4.21 -42.94 0.21
CA PRO A 582 3.63 -42.35 1.41
C PRO A 582 4.70 -41.68 2.28
N ARG A 583 4.37 -40.51 2.84
CA ARG A 583 5.24 -39.83 3.81
C ARG A 583 5.08 -40.44 5.20
N TYR A 584 5.95 -41.38 5.52
CA TYR A 584 6.02 -41.96 6.86
C TYR A 584 6.53 -40.95 7.89
N VAL A 585 5.97 -41.01 9.08
CA VAL A 585 6.35 -40.17 10.22
C VAL A 585 6.68 -41.05 11.42
N ASN A 586 7.66 -40.63 12.22
CA ASN A 586 8.00 -41.26 13.49
C ASN A 586 7.79 -40.26 14.63
N ARG A 587 7.24 -40.77 15.73
CA ARG A 587 7.18 -40.03 16.99
C ARG A 587 8.55 -40.08 17.66
N ARG A 588 9.07 -38.92 18.01
CA ARG A 588 10.31 -38.77 18.79
C ARG A 588 10.05 -38.94 20.29
N PRO A 589 11.10 -39.16 21.09
CA PRO A 589 10.97 -39.30 22.55
C PRO A 589 10.39 -38.06 23.25
N ASP A 590 10.58 -36.87 22.66
CA ASP A 590 10.03 -35.59 23.14
C ASP A 590 8.54 -35.39 22.78
N GLY A 591 7.91 -36.37 22.12
CA GLY A 591 6.52 -36.33 21.71
C GLY A 591 6.26 -35.67 20.36
N SER A 592 7.27 -35.02 19.76
CA SER A 592 7.18 -34.39 18.44
C SER A 592 7.18 -35.43 17.31
N TRP A 593 6.62 -35.08 16.15
CA TRP A 593 6.58 -35.98 15.00
C TRP A 593 7.56 -35.50 13.93
N GLN A 594 8.26 -36.44 13.29
CA GLN A 594 9.19 -36.13 12.21
C GLN A 594 8.89 -36.97 10.98
N ALA A 595 8.81 -36.33 9.82
CA ALA A 595 8.73 -37.03 8.55
C ALA A 595 10.07 -37.70 8.20
N LEU A 596 10.02 -39.01 7.90
CA LEU A 596 11.17 -39.81 7.52
C LEU A 596 11.61 -39.56 6.07
N THR A 597 10.71 -39.03 5.23
CA THR A 597 10.97 -38.69 3.83
C THR A 597 11.03 -37.17 3.63
N GLY A 598 12.27 -36.69 3.51
CA GLY A 598 12.64 -35.32 3.22
C GLY A 598 12.54 -34.92 1.77
#